data_AF-A0A0U3AJB9-F1
#
_entry.id   AF-A0A0U3AJB9-F1
#
_cell.length_a   1.000
_cell.length_b   1.000
_cell.length_c   1.000
_cell.angle_alpha   90.00
_cell.angle_beta   90.00
_cell.angle_gamma   90.00
#
_symmetry.space_group_name_H-M   'P 1'
#
loop_
_entity.id
_entity.type
_entity.pdbx_description
1 polymer ?
#
loop_
_entity_poly.entity_id
_entity_poly.type
_entity_poly.pdbx_seq_one_letter_code
_entity_poly.pdbx_strand_id
1 'polypeptide(L)'
;MFRLSALVAAAVVMLPGAAHADRIANPIAVFTGLDKITGMTTTFETKVGEAKQFGGLIVKADVCYSRPATEEPKTTSFVEVDEVQLDDSLKRMTS
;
A
#
# COMPACT_ATOMS: atom_id res chain seq x y z
N MET A 1 -23.41 -45.09 45.45
CA MET A 1 -22.41 -46.06 44.95
C MET A 1 -22.77 -46.37 43.51
N PHE A 2 -21.86 -46.13 42.56
CA PHE A 2 -21.99 -46.22 41.08
C PHE A 2 -22.86 -45.09 40.44
N ARG A 3 -22.38 -44.20 39.55
CA ARG A 3 -21.14 -44.09 38.78
C ARG A 3 -20.79 -42.61 38.59
N LEU A 4 -19.65 -42.19 39.13
CA LEU A 4 -18.85 -41.14 38.51
C LEU A 4 -18.40 -41.63 37.13
N SER A 5 -18.13 -40.67 36.25
CA SER A 5 -17.31 -40.79 35.04
C SER A 5 -18.07 -40.88 33.71
N ALA A 6 -17.65 -39.94 32.86
CA ALA A 6 -17.65 -39.99 31.40
C ALA A 6 -18.90 -39.46 30.69
N LEU A 7 -19.05 -38.13 30.66
CA LEU A 7 -19.43 -37.38 29.45
C LEU A 7 -19.29 -35.86 29.69
N VAL A 8 -18.15 -35.43 30.24
CA VAL A 8 -17.67 -34.05 30.02
C VAL A 8 -16.65 -34.15 28.90
N ALA A 9 -17.13 -34.51 27.70
CA ALA A 9 -16.30 -34.52 26.51
C ALA A 9 -16.03 -33.05 26.13
N ALA A 10 -14.84 -32.60 26.52
CA ALA A 10 -14.17 -31.37 26.15
C ALA A 10 -14.71 -30.69 24.88
N ALA A 11 -15.60 -29.71 25.05
CA ALA A 11 -15.82 -28.68 24.05
C ALA A 11 -14.70 -27.64 24.18
N VAL A 12 -13.50 -27.98 23.71
CA VAL A 12 -12.47 -26.97 23.43
C VAL A 12 -12.99 -26.18 22.22
N VAL A 13 -13.60 -25.03 22.50
CA VAL A 13 -13.94 -24.03 21.48
C VAL A 13 -12.62 -23.55 20.88
N MET A 14 -12.25 -24.11 19.73
CA MET A 14 -11.20 -23.52 18.89
C MET A 14 -11.75 -22.19 18.36
N LEU A 15 -11.42 -21.09 19.04
CA LEU A 15 -11.58 -19.77 18.43
C LEU A 15 -10.58 -19.68 17.27
N PRO A 16 -11.02 -19.43 16.02
CA PRO A 16 -10.09 -19.16 14.94
C PRO A 16 -9.27 -17.91 15.30
N GLY A 17 -7.95 -18.07 15.42
CA GLY A 17 -7.04 -16.95 15.56
C GLY A 17 -7.16 -16.04 14.34
N ALA A 18 -7.32 -14.73 14.54
CA ALA A 18 -7.36 -13.77 13.46
C ALA A 18 -6.04 -13.85 12.68
N ALA A 19 -6.09 -14.28 11.42
CA ALA A 19 -4.95 -14.21 10.52
C ALA A 19 -4.72 -12.74 10.16
N HIS A 20 -3.73 -12.12 10.80
CA HIS A 20 -3.27 -10.78 10.44
C HIS A 20 -2.43 -10.89 9.16
N ALA A 21 -2.96 -10.41 8.03
CA ALA A 21 -2.19 -10.24 6.81
C ALA A 21 -1.23 -9.05 7.02
N ASP A 22 -0.03 -9.33 7.48
CA ASP A 22 0.96 -8.32 7.82
C ASP A 22 1.48 -7.63 6.56
N ARG A 23 1.40 -6.30 6.52
CA ARG A 23 1.86 -5.49 5.38
C ARG A 23 3.19 -4.88 5.74
N ILE A 24 4.15 -4.93 4.82
CA ILE A 24 5.47 -4.33 5.04
C ILE A 24 5.40 -2.87 4.57
N ALA A 25 5.57 -1.93 5.49
CA ALA A 25 5.65 -0.51 5.17
C ALA A 25 7.02 -0.17 4.56
N ASN A 26 7.01 0.51 3.41
CA ASN A 26 8.22 0.91 2.70
C ASN A 26 8.39 2.43 2.79
N PRO A 27 9.57 2.94 3.21
CA PRO A 27 9.79 4.38 3.36
C PRO A 27 9.97 5.09 2.01
N ILE A 28 10.30 4.35 0.95
CA ILE A 28 10.54 4.85 -0.40
C ILE A 28 9.49 4.25 -1.35
N ALA A 29 8.88 5.12 -2.17
CA ALA A 29 8.06 4.73 -3.29
C ALA A 29 8.81 5.03 -4.60
N VAL A 30 8.84 4.05 -5.50
CA VAL A 30 9.51 4.15 -6.80
C VAL A 30 8.44 4.27 -7.88
N PHE A 31 8.52 5.33 -8.68
CA PHE A 31 7.58 5.64 -9.74
C PHE A 31 8.27 5.67 -11.09
N THR A 32 7.49 5.39 -12.13
CA THR A 32 7.92 5.48 -13.51
C THR A 32 7.01 6.48 -14.22
N GLY A 33 7.59 7.63 -14.59
CA GLY A 33 6.89 8.69 -15.29
C GLY A 33 7.18 8.66 -16.78
N LEU A 34 6.13 8.73 -17.60
CA LEU A 34 6.24 8.95 -19.04
C LEU A 34 6.10 10.44 -19.32
N ASP A 35 7.14 11.06 -19.84
CA ASP A 35 7.04 12.40 -20.41
C ASP A 35 6.32 12.30 -21.76
N LYS A 36 5.12 12.87 -21.83
CA LYS A 36 4.27 12.83 -23.04
C LYS A 36 4.85 13.64 -24.20
N ILE A 37 5.72 14.63 -23.96
CA ILE A 37 6.32 15.46 -25.01
C ILE A 37 7.48 14.72 -25.69
N THR A 38 8.36 14.14 -24.88
CA THR A 38 9.57 13.46 -25.37
C THR A 38 9.36 11.97 -25.63
N GLY A 39 8.32 11.36 -25.05
CA GLY A 39 8.10 9.91 -25.05
C GLY A 39 9.07 9.15 -24.16
N MET A 40 9.89 9.85 -23.38
CA MET A 40 10.89 9.24 -22.50
C MET A 40 10.26 8.80 -21.18
N THR A 41 10.55 7.56 -20.80
CA THR A 41 10.20 7.02 -19.50
C THR A 41 11.35 7.22 -18.53
N THR A 42 11.07 7.79 -17.36
CA THR A 42 12.05 8.00 -16.30
C THR A 42 11.59 7.39 -14.99
N THR A 43 12.52 6.79 -14.27
CA THR A 43 12.25 6.26 -12.92
C THR A 43 12.72 7.27 -11.90
N PHE A 44 11.87 7.54 -10.91
CA PHE A 44 12.21 8.41 -9.81
C PHE A 44 11.65 7.89 -8.50
N GLU A 45 12.38 8.15 -7.43
CA GLU A 45 12.01 7.76 -6.08
C GLU A 45 11.48 8.97 -5.31
N THR A 46 10.53 8.75 -4.42
CA THR A 46 10.12 9.72 -3.41
C THR A 46 10.00 9.02 -2.06
N LYS A 47 10.22 9.77 -0.98
CA LYS A 47 9.90 9.28 0.35
C LYS A 47 8.40 9.37 0.59
N VAL A 48 7.86 8.42 1.35
CA VAL A 48 6.45 8.48 1.78
C VAL A 48 6.23 9.77 2.59
N GLY A 49 5.21 10.54 2.21
CA GLY A 49 4.88 11.86 2.77
C GLY A 49 5.57 13.04 2.11
N GLU A 50 6.56 12.82 1.23
CA GLU A 50 7.26 13.88 0.50
C GLU A 50 6.73 14.02 -0.93
N ALA A 51 6.56 15.27 -1.36
CA ALA A 51 6.15 15.61 -2.71
C ALA A 51 7.36 15.77 -3.62
N LYS A 52 7.29 15.22 -4.82
CA LYS A 52 8.32 15.33 -5.85
C LYS A 52 7.73 15.82 -7.16
N GLN A 53 8.41 16.77 -7.79
CA GLN A 53 7.99 17.30 -9.08
C GLN A 53 8.50 16.41 -10.23
N PHE A 54 7.61 16.13 -11.17
CA PHE A 54 7.89 15.47 -12.44
C PHE A 54 7.21 16.25 -13.57
N GLY A 55 7.98 17.09 -14.26
CA GLY A 55 7.44 18.02 -15.26
C GLY A 55 6.41 18.98 -14.64
N GLY A 56 5.18 18.97 -15.17
CA GLY A 56 4.05 19.73 -14.65
C GLY A 56 3.26 19.03 -13.53
N LEU A 57 3.69 17.85 -13.08
CA LEU A 57 3.02 17.09 -12.03
C LEU A 57 3.80 17.16 -10.72
N ILE A 58 3.08 17.23 -9.60
CA ILE A 58 3.59 17.06 -8.25
C ILE A 58 3.03 15.75 -7.72
N VAL A 59 3.91 14.80 -7.44
CA VAL A 59 3.55 13.44 -7.04
C VAL A 59 3.96 13.22 -5.59
N LYS A 60 3.02 12.77 -4.75
CA LYS A 60 3.27 12.43 -3.34
C LYS A 60 2.66 11.07 -3.02
N ALA A 61 3.45 10.16 -2.47
CA ALA A 61 2.97 8.89 -1.95
C ALA A 61 2.64 9.05 -0.46
N ASP A 62 1.38 8.88 -0.05
CA ASP A 62 1.02 8.93 1.37
C ASP A 62 1.20 7.58 2.06
N VAL A 63 1.09 6.48 1.32
CA VAL A 63 1.41 5.12 1.81
C VAL A 63 2.10 4.30 0.73
N CYS A 64 2.97 3.38 1.14
CA CYS A 64 3.61 2.40 0.27
C CYS A 64 3.79 1.07 1.03
N TYR A 65 3.06 0.04 0.61
CA TYR A 65 3.07 -1.29 1.25
C TYR A 65 3.44 -2.38 0.26
N SER A 66 4.23 -3.35 0.71
CA SER A 66 4.50 -4.61 0.00
C SER A 66 3.98 -5.81 0.80
N ARG A 67 3.78 -6.92 0.11
CA ARG A 67 3.44 -8.21 0.73
C ARG A 67 4.69 -8.98 1.17
N PRO A 68 4.60 -9.81 2.22
CA PRO A 68 5.66 -10.75 2.57
C PRO A 68 5.94 -11.73 1.44
N ALA A 69 7.15 -12.28 1.39
CA ALA A 69 7.58 -13.23 0.35
C ALA A 69 6.81 -14.57 0.35
N THR A 70 6.02 -14.85 1.40
CA THR A 70 5.17 -16.03 1.51
C THR A 70 3.82 -15.89 0.81
N GLU A 71 3.48 -14.68 0.34
CA GLU A 71 2.25 -14.36 -0.39
C GLU A 71 2.59 -13.96 -1.83
N GLU A 72 1.58 -13.92 -2.70
CA GLU A 72 1.74 -13.38 -4.05
C GLU A 72 2.28 -11.93 -3.99
N PRO A 73 3.34 -11.61 -4.77
CA PRO A 73 3.92 -10.27 -4.77
C PRO A 73 2.88 -9.21 -5.17
N LYS A 74 2.62 -8.29 -4.26
CA LYS A 74 1.74 -7.14 -4.52
C LYS A 74 2.23 -5.90 -3.80
N THR A 75 2.23 -4.79 -4.52
CA THR A 75 2.47 -3.46 -3.96
C THR A 75 1.16 -2.69 -3.92
N THR A 76 0.93 -1.94 -2.85
CA THR A 76 -0.24 -1.08 -2.70
C THR A 76 0.21 0.27 -2.18
N SER A 77 -0.13 1.33 -2.89
CA SER A 77 0.17 2.70 -2.52
C SER A 77 -1.08 3.56 -2.66
N PHE A 78 -1.12 4.67 -1.94
CA PHE A 78 -2.04 5.77 -2.21
C PHE A 78 -1.20 6.96 -2.66
N VAL A 79 -1.52 7.51 -3.81
CA VAL A 79 -0.73 8.56 -4.44
C VAL A 79 -1.61 9.76 -4.75
N GLU A 80 -1.22 10.92 -4.22
CA GLU A 80 -1.75 12.21 -4.63
C GLU A 80 -0.91 12.75 -5.78
N VAL A 81 -1.58 13.15 -6.86
CA VAL A 81 -0.96 13.76 -8.04
C VAL A 81 -1.64 15.09 -8.28
N ASP A 82 -0.89 16.19 -8.17
CA ASP A 82 -1.36 17.52 -8.52
C ASP A 82 -0.78 17.94 -9.86
N GLU A 83 -1.64 18.32 -10.80
CA GLU A 83 -1.24 18.94 -12.07
C GLU A 83 -1.21 20.45 -11.91
N VAL A 84 -0.08 21.06 -12.25
CA VAL A 84 0.09 22.52 -12.33
C VAL A 84 -0.45 22.98 -13.68
N GLN A 85 -1.58 23.68 -13.68
CA GLN A 85 -2.18 24.22 -14.89
C GLN A 85 -1.51 25.54 -15.33
N LEU A 86 -1.82 25.97 -16.55
CA LEU A 86 -1.26 27.20 -17.15
C LEU A 86 -1.66 28.50 -16.42
N ASP A 87 -2.74 28.45 -15.64
CA ASP A 87 -3.23 29.55 -14.81
C ASP A 87 -2.74 29.45 -13.34
N ASP A 88 -1.71 28.64 -13.10
CA ASP A 88 -1.16 28.30 -11.78
C ASP A 88 -2.16 27.60 -10.83
N SER A 89 -3.33 27.18 -11.31
CA SER A 89 -4.25 26.36 -10.51
C SER A 89 -3.76 24.91 -10.39
N LEU A 90 -4.01 24.30 -9.22
CA LEU A 90 -3.68 22.90 -8.97
C LEU A 90 -4.90 22.02 -9.18
N LYS A 91 -4.76 20.98 -10.00
CA LYS A 91 -5.79 19.95 -10.19
C LYS A 91 -5.32 18.63 -9.58
N ARG A 92 -6.02 18.17 -8.54
CA ARG A 92 -5.70 16.93 -7.84
C ARG A 92 -6.33 15.70 -8.48
N MET A 93 -5.54 14.64 -8.56
CA MET A 93 -5.92 13.28 -8.96
C MET A 93 -5.36 12.30 -7.93
N THR A 94 -6.08 11.22 -7.65
CA THR A 94 -5.66 10.18 -6.70
C THR A 94 -5.54 8.84 -7.41
N SER A 95 -4.49 8.07 -7.09
CA SER A 95 -4.27 6.71 -7.62
C SER A 95 -4.02 5.69 -6.52
#